data_AF-A0A2M7IMY4-F1
#
_entry.id   AF-A0A2M7IMY4-F1
#
_cell.length_a   1.000
_cell.length_b   1.000
_cell.length_c   1.000
_cell.angle_alpha   90.00
_cell.angle_beta   90.00
_cell.angle_gamma   90.00
#
_symmetry.space_group_name_H-M   'P 1'
#
loop_
_entity.id
_entity.type
_entity.pdbx_description
1 polymer ?
#
loop_
_entity_poly.entity_id
_entity_poly.type
_entity_poly.pdbx_seq_one_letter_code
_entity_poly.pdbx_strand_id
1 'polypeptide(L)'
;MDSQYNNMMESITRRRSTVRKMYEYISGYTDGEGCFSVSFLKREKLKIGIETRPSFSVSQNENRAEVLYLMQETFVCGHLRRDYSDKTLKYEVRKLEDLLTKIIPHFRKYPMLSGKRTDFEHFAKICKLMKNGGQHTKSGMQKIINLAFQMNPSGKRKYKQAELLALLR
;
A
#
# COMPACT_ATOMS: atom_id res chain seq x y z
N MET A 1 5.16 -6.36 24.65
CA MET A 1 4.14 -5.30 24.47
C MET A 1 3.54 -5.05 25.83
N ASP A 2 3.60 -3.81 26.32
CA ASP A 2 3.26 -3.49 27.71
C ASP A 2 1.75 -3.54 27.97
N SER A 3 1.38 -4.06 29.15
CA SER A 3 0.01 -4.19 29.66
C SER A 3 -0.83 -2.90 29.52
N GLN A 4 -0.18 -1.75 29.62
CA GLN A 4 -0.82 -0.44 29.50
C GLN A 4 -1.33 -0.14 28.08
N TYR A 5 -0.63 -0.61 27.03
CA TYR A 5 -1.03 -0.45 25.64
C TYR A 5 -2.26 -1.30 25.31
N ASN A 6 -2.29 -2.54 25.78
CA ASN A 6 -3.42 -3.45 25.58
C ASN A 6 -4.70 -2.89 26.22
N ASN A 7 -4.60 -2.37 27.45
CA ASN A 7 -5.72 -1.74 28.13
C ASN A 7 -6.22 -0.48 27.41
N MET A 8 -5.31 0.32 26.84
CA MET A 8 -5.67 1.48 26.03
C MET A 8 -6.43 1.06 24.76
N MET A 9 -5.96 0.04 24.04
CA MET A 9 -6.59 -0.44 22.81
C MET A 9 -7.96 -1.08 23.06
N GLU A 10 -8.14 -1.81 24.16
CA GLU A 10 -9.46 -2.32 24.57
C GLU A 10 -10.46 -1.21 24.88
N SER A 11 -10.01 -0.12 25.51
CA SER A 11 -10.87 1.02 25.82
C SER A 11 -11.32 1.77 24.56
N ILE A 12 -10.44 1.88 23.56
CA ILE A 12 -10.70 2.53 22.26
C ILE A 12 -11.75 1.75 21.46
N THR A 13 -11.70 0.41 21.51
CA THR A 13 -12.56 -0.46 20.71
C THR A 13 -13.99 -0.59 21.23
N ARG A 14 -14.26 -0.30 22.52
CA ARG A 14 -15.61 -0.41 23.12
C ARG A 14 -16.64 0.65 22.68
N ARG A 15 -16.22 1.78 22.10
CA ARG A 15 -17.12 2.87 21.69
C ARG A 15 -17.09 3.08 20.17
N ARG A 16 -18.26 2.93 19.51
CA ARG A 16 -18.38 3.09 18.04
C ARG A 16 -17.81 4.43 17.51
N SER A 17 -18.02 5.53 18.23
CA SER A 17 -17.50 6.86 17.86
C SER A 17 -15.97 6.94 17.95
N THR A 18 -15.36 6.28 18.93
CA THR A 18 -13.90 6.23 19.10
C THR A 18 -13.24 5.37 18.02
N VAL A 19 -13.83 4.23 17.68
CA VAL A 19 -13.37 3.37 16.57
C VAL A 19 -13.38 4.11 15.24
N ARG A 20 -14.43 4.90 14.97
CA ARG A 20 -14.48 5.72 13.75
C ARG A 20 -13.34 6.74 13.70
N LYS A 21 -13.12 7.48 14.80
CA LYS A 21 -12.02 8.46 14.90
C LYS A 21 -10.65 7.81 14.68
N MET A 22 -10.43 6.61 15.19
CA MET A 22 -9.19 5.85 14.97
C MET A 22 -8.98 5.53 13.49
N TYR A 23 -10.01 5.06 12.78
CA TYR A 23 -9.87 4.76 11.35
C TYR A 23 -9.67 6.03 10.50
N GLU A 24 -10.39 7.10 10.82
CA GLU A 24 -10.21 8.41 10.16
C GLU A 24 -8.80 8.96 10.43
N TYR A 25 -8.27 8.77 11.65
CA TYR A 25 -6.89 9.10 12.00
C TYR A 25 -5.87 8.30 11.18
N ILE A 26 -6.03 6.97 11.05
CA ILE A 26 -5.17 6.14 10.19
C ILE A 26 -5.18 6.64 8.75
N SER A 27 -6.36 7.03 8.25
CA SER A 27 -6.51 7.60 6.90
C SER A 27 -5.80 8.94 6.76
N GLY A 28 -5.98 9.87 7.70
CA GLY A 28 -5.29 11.16 7.71
C GLY A 28 -3.78 11.02 7.85
N TYR A 29 -3.32 10.09 8.69
CA TYR A 29 -1.89 9.80 8.85
C TYR A 29 -1.28 9.25 7.55
N THR A 30 -1.99 8.32 6.90
CA THR A 30 -1.61 7.81 5.58
C THR A 30 -1.60 8.93 4.53
N ASP A 31 -2.50 9.90 4.64
CA ASP A 31 -2.59 11.03 3.74
C ASP A 31 -1.35 11.95 3.81
N GLY A 32 -0.65 11.97 4.95
CA GLY A 32 0.68 12.57 5.10
C GLY A 32 1.81 11.61 4.73
N GLU A 33 2.00 10.55 5.53
CA GLU A 33 3.21 9.71 5.55
C GLU A 33 3.12 8.42 4.71
N GLY A 34 1.92 8.09 4.23
CA GLY A 34 1.67 6.86 3.51
C GLY A 34 2.08 6.88 2.04
N CYS A 35 2.36 5.70 1.51
CA CYS A 35 2.75 5.49 0.12
C CYS A 35 2.00 4.29 -0.49
N PHE A 36 1.30 4.54 -1.59
CA PHE A 36 0.79 3.52 -2.50
C PHE A 36 1.73 3.44 -3.69
N SER A 37 2.36 2.28 -3.91
CA SER A 37 3.34 2.13 -4.97
C SER A 37 3.11 0.87 -5.79
N VAL A 38 3.47 0.95 -7.07
CA VAL A 38 3.52 -0.20 -7.97
C VAL A 38 4.90 -0.21 -8.62
N SER A 39 5.65 -1.27 -8.35
CA SER A 39 6.97 -1.51 -8.91
C SER A 39 6.92 -2.69 -9.89
N PHE A 40 7.89 -2.73 -10.79
CA PHE A 40 8.01 -3.79 -11.79
C PHE A 40 9.35 -4.48 -11.63
N LEU A 41 9.37 -5.80 -11.82
CA LEU A 41 10.60 -6.58 -11.88
C LEU A 41 10.63 -7.37 -13.19
N LYS A 42 11.74 -7.30 -13.91
CA LYS A 42 11.97 -8.17 -15.08
C LYS A 42 12.09 -9.61 -14.59
N ARG A 43 11.29 -10.51 -15.16
CA ARG A 43 11.33 -11.96 -14.90
C ARG A 43 11.17 -12.72 -16.19
N GLU A 44 12.29 -13.14 -16.76
CA GLU A 44 12.33 -13.81 -18.07
C GLU A 44 11.51 -15.10 -18.14
N LYS A 45 11.39 -15.80 -17.00
CA LYS A 45 10.60 -17.03 -16.84
C LYS A 45 9.09 -16.81 -16.89
N LEU A 46 8.61 -15.57 -16.71
CA LEU A 46 7.19 -15.25 -16.85
C LEU A 46 6.82 -15.10 -18.33
N LYS A 47 5.61 -15.54 -18.70
CA LYS A 47 5.08 -15.40 -20.06
C LYS A 47 5.18 -13.96 -20.59
N ILE A 48 4.83 -12.98 -19.75
CA ILE A 48 4.87 -11.55 -20.07
C ILE A 48 6.26 -10.91 -19.84
N GLY A 49 7.20 -11.63 -19.22
CA GLY A 49 8.56 -11.13 -18.95
C GLY A 49 8.66 -10.13 -17.78
N ILE A 50 7.54 -9.75 -17.16
CA ILE A 50 7.46 -8.73 -16.10
C ILE A 50 6.56 -9.20 -14.97
N GLU A 51 7.01 -9.01 -13.74
CA GLU A 51 6.22 -9.15 -12.52
C GLU A 51 5.77 -7.77 -12.03
N THR A 52 4.47 -7.61 -11.75
CA THR A 52 3.92 -6.41 -11.10
C THR A 52 3.93 -6.60 -9.59
N ARG A 53 4.41 -5.60 -8.84
CA ARG A 53 4.53 -5.64 -7.38
C ARG A 53 3.90 -4.39 -6.75
N PRO A 54 2.60 -4.46 -6.38
CA PRO A 54 1.96 -3.42 -5.61
C PRO A 54 2.41 -3.49 -4.14
N SER A 55 2.53 -2.34 -3.49
CA SER A 55 2.69 -2.25 -2.04
C SER A 55 2.01 -1.02 -1.47
N PHE A 56 1.43 -1.19 -0.29
CA PHE A 56 1.05 -0.10 0.60
C PHE A 56 2.05 -0.05 1.75
N SER A 57 2.53 1.14 2.10
CA SER A 57 3.41 1.30 3.25
C SER A 57 3.32 2.65 3.93
N VAL A 58 3.67 2.67 5.21
CA VAL A 58 3.85 3.88 6.01
C VAL A 58 5.18 3.73 6.75
N SER A 59 6.01 4.77 6.72
CA SER A 59 7.30 4.81 7.43
C SER A 59 7.24 5.88 8.52
N GLN A 60 7.93 5.65 9.63
CA GLN A 60 8.12 6.65 10.69
C GLN A 60 9.39 6.34 11.47
N ASN A 61 10.02 7.37 12.04
CA ASN A 61 11.12 7.20 12.99
C ASN A 61 10.73 6.19 14.08
N GLU A 62 11.63 5.29 14.42
CA GLU A 62 11.37 4.17 15.32
C GLU A 62 10.89 4.59 16.72
N ASN A 63 11.31 5.76 17.20
CA ASN A 63 10.93 6.29 18.51
C ASN A 63 9.50 6.87 18.54
N ARG A 64 8.82 6.92 17.40
CA ARG A 64 7.45 7.46 17.25
C ARG A 64 6.59 6.56 16.35
N ALA A 65 6.84 5.25 16.41
CA ALA A 65 6.25 4.26 15.51
C ALA A 65 4.94 3.65 16.03
N GLU A 66 4.33 4.18 17.09
CA GLU A 66 3.09 3.67 17.72
C GLU A 66 1.96 3.51 16.70
N VAL A 67 1.86 4.44 15.76
CA VAL A 67 0.88 4.39 14.67
C VAL A 67 1.10 3.21 13.71
N LEU A 68 2.34 2.77 13.53
CA LEU A 68 2.64 1.63 12.66
C LEU A 68 2.20 0.31 13.31
N TYR A 69 2.40 0.17 14.63
CA TYR A 69 1.86 -0.95 15.39
C TYR A 69 0.33 -0.93 15.39
N LEU A 70 -0.28 0.24 15.61
CA LEU A 70 -1.73 0.42 15.50
C LEU A 70 -2.26 -0.03 14.13
N MET A 71 -1.60 0.34 13.03
CA MET A 71 -1.99 -0.11 11.69
C MET A 71 -1.86 -1.63 11.53
N GLN A 72 -0.78 -2.23 12.02
CA GLN A 72 -0.58 -3.68 11.95
C GLN A 72 -1.68 -4.44 12.70
N GLU A 73 -2.02 -4.00 13.90
CA GLU A 73 -3.10 -4.58 14.71
C GLU A 73 -4.48 -4.34 14.08
N THR A 74 -4.71 -3.13 13.57
CA THR A 74 -5.99 -2.74 12.98
C THR A 74 -6.28 -3.52 11.70
N PHE A 75 -5.28 -3.69 10.83
CA PHE A 75 -5.45 -4.39 9.56
C PHE A 75 -5.26 -5.90 9.68
N VAL A 76 -4.59 -6.38 10.72
CA VAL A 76 -4.25 -7.80 10.91
C VAL A 76 -3.57 -8.36 9.65
N CYS A 77 -2.66 -7.57 9.06
CA CYS A 77 -1.85 -7.94 7.90
C CYS A 77 -0.61 -7.07 7.81
N GLY A 78 0.27 -7.41 6.88
CA GLY A 78 1.52 -6.70 6.68
C GLY A 78 2.57 -7.03 7.73
N HIS A 79 3.73 -6.44 7.57
CA HIS A 79 4.87 -6.63 8.47
C HIS A 79 5.56 -5.31 8.72
N LEU A 80 6.23 -5.23 9.87
CA LEU A 80 7.12 -4.13 10.21
C LEU A 80 8.54 -4.51 9.80
N ARG A 81 9.20 -3.60 9.08
CA ARG A 81 10.58 -3.72 8.69
C ARG A 81 11.35 -2.53 9.23
N ARG A 82 12.42 -2.80 9.96
CA ARG A 82 13.34 -1.78 10.45
C ARG A 82 14.40 -1.48 9.40
N ASP A 83 14.71 -0.21 9.25
CA ASP A 83 15.90 0.27 8.57
C ASP A 83 16.83 0.90 9.61
N TYR A 84 17.98 0.25 9.83
CA TYR A 84 18.94 0.66 10.85
C TYR A 84 19.74 1.89 10.42
N SER A 85 19.83 2.16 9.11
CA SER A 85 20.64 3.26 8.58
C SER A 85 19.98 4.61 8.78
N ASP A 86 18.64 4.66 8.70
CA ASP A 86 17.84 5.89 8.83
C ASP A 86 17.04 5.94 10.15
N LYS A 87 17.15 4.91 11.02
CA LYS A 87 16.39 4.74 12.27
C LYS A 87 14.88 4.81 12.05
N THR A 88 14.41 4.23 10.96
CA THR A 88 13.01 4.25 10.56
C THR A 88 12.42 2.85 10.64
N LEU A 89 11.17 2.78 11.07
CA LEU A 89 10.34 1.59 10.99
C LEU A 89 9.35 1.78 9.85
N LYS A 90 9.13 0.72 9.07
CA LYS A 90 8.19 0.71 7.95
C LYS A 90 7.15 -0.38 8.13
N TYR A 91 5.89 0.00 8.20
CA TYR A 91 4.77 -0.91 8.00
C TYR A 91 4.55 -1.14 6.51
N GLU A 92 4.48 -2.40 6.06
CA GLU A 92 4.32 -2.72 4.64
C GLU A 92 3.39 -3.91 4.38
N VAL A 93 2.47 -3.72 3.43
CA VAL A 93 1.55 -4.75 2.91
C VAL A 93 1.85 -4.96 1.43
N ARG A 94 2.21 -6.20 1.07
CA ARG A 94 2.52 -6.60 -0.32
C ARG A 94 1.62 -7.72 -0.84
N LYS A 95 1.04 -8.52 0.05
CA LYS A 95 0.18 -9.65 -0.34
C LYS A 95 -1.05 -9.09 -1.03
N LEU A 96 -1.24 -9.44 -2.30
CA LEU A 96 -2.34 -8.91 -3.12
C LEU A 96 -3.72 -9.15 -2.48
N GLU A 97 -3.90 -10.29 -1.83
CA GLU A 97 -5.12 -10.62 -1.10
C GLU A 97 -5.40 -9.64 0.04
N ASP A 98 -4.41 -9.34 0.89
CA ASP A 98 -4.57 -8.38 2.00
C ASP A 98 -4.80 -6.97 1.47
N LEU A 99 -4.13 -6.58 0.38
CA LEU A 99 -4.37 -5.30 -0.27
C LEU A 99 -5.83 -5.16 -0.72
N LEU A 100 -6.40 -6.21 -1.31
CA LEU A 100 -7.77 -6.22 -1.84
C LEU A 100 -8.84 -6.33 -0.77
N THR A 101 -8.58 -7.06 0.31
CA THR A 101 -9.59 -7.43 1.31
C THR A 101 -9.55 -6.56 2.56
N LYS A 102 -8.41 -5.92 2.86
CA LYS A 102 -8.20 -5.12 4.09
C LYS A 102 -7.88 -3.67 3.77
N ILE A 103 -6.84 -3.44 2.97
CA ILE A 103 -6.31 -2.08 2.74
C ILE A 103 -7.25 -1.25 1.84
N ILE A 104 -7.58 -1.74 0.64
CA ILE A 104 -8.46 -1.02 -0.29
C ILE A 104 -9.84 -0.72 0.32
N PRO A 105 -10.52 -1.68 1.00
CA PRO A 105 -11.79 -1.40 1.65
C PRO A 105 -11.72 -0.31 2.73
N HIS A 106 -10.64 -0.26 3.52
CA HIS A 106 -10.45 0.79 4.53
C HIS A 106 -10.43 2.18 3.88
N PHE A 107 -9.55 2.40 2.91
CA PHE A 107 -9.38 3.72 2.27
C PHE A 107 -10.54 4.11 1.35
N ARG A 108 -11.41 3.17 0.97
CA ARG A 108 -12.72 3.50 0.36
C ARG A 108 -13.74 4.00 1.37
N LYS A 109 -13.75 3.38 2.56
CA LYS A 109 -14.69 3.73 3.64
C LYS A 109 -14.28 5.03 4.35
N TYR A 110 -12.98 5.25 4.47
CA TYR A 110 -12.37 6.43 5.10
C TYR A 110 -11.42 7.06 4.06
N PRO A 111 -11.96 7.91 3.17
CA PRO A 111 -11.18 8.46 2.07
C PRO A 111 -10.16 9.49 2.57
N MET A 112 -8.97 9.45 1.98
CA MET A 112 -7.97 10.52 2.08
C MET A 112 -8.48 11.80 1.40
N LEU A 113 -7.98 12.95 1.85
CA LEU A 113 -8.43 14.27 1.40
C LEU A 113 -7.46 14.90 0.39
N SER A 114 -6.17 14.53 0.44
CA SER A 114 -5.16 15.07 -0.49
C SER A 114 -5.21 14.41 -1.88
N GLY A 115 -4.36 14.90 -2.79
CA GLY A 115 -4.12 14.30 -4.10
C GLY A 115 -3.67 12.83 -4.06
N LYS A 116 -3.20 12.32 -2.91
CA LYS A 116 -2.88 10.90 -2.70
C LYS A 116 -4.07 9.97 -2.94
N ARG A 117 -5.31 10.49 -2.83
CA ARG A 117 -6.52 9.78 -3.22
C ARG A 117 -6.46 9.32 -4.68
N THR A 118 -5.93 10.13 -5.58
CA THR A 118 -5.79 9.76 -7.00
C THR A 118 -4.81 8.59 -7.17
N ASP A 119 -3.68 8.60 -6.46
CA ASP A 119 -2.73 7.48 -6.46
C ASP A 119 -3.37 6.20 -5.93
N PHE A 120 -4.14 6.31 -4.84
CA PHE A 120 -4.91 5.20 -4.29
C PHE A 120 -5.90 4.60 -5.29
N GLU A 121 -6.63 5.41 -6.05
CA GLU A 121 -7.59 4.90 -7.02
C GLU A 121 -6.91 4.14 -8.17
N HIS A 122 -5.77 4.63 -8.66
CA HIS A 122 -4.96 3.90 -9.64
C HIS A 122 -4.42 2.59 -9.06
N PHE A 123 -3.90 2.64 -7.83
CA PHE A 123 -3.43 1.47 -7.10
C PHE A 123 -4.52 0.40 -6.93
N ALA A 124 -5.73 0.80 -6.54
CA ALA A 124 -6.86 -0.09 -6.35
C ALA A 124 -7.31 -0.73 -7.69
N LYS A 125 -7.34 0.05 -8.77
CA LYS A 125 -7.60 -0.46 -10.13
C LYS A 125 -6.55 -1.49 -10.56
N ILE A 126 -5.27 -1.22 -10.32
CA ILE A 126 -4.17 -2.14 -10.64
C ILE A 126 -4.31 -3.45 -9.86
N CYS A 127 -4.56 -3.39 -8.55
CA CYS A 127 -4.76 -4.59 -7.74
C CYS A 127 -5.95 -5.43 -8.25
N LYS A 128 -7.05 -4.78 -8.67
CA LYS A 128 -8.19 -5.47 -9.27
C LYS A 128 -7.85 -6.12 -10.62
N LEU A 129 -7.08 -5.44 -11.48
CA LEU A 129 -6.59 -6.02 -12.73
C LEU A 129 -5.71 -7.25 -12.48
N MET A 130 -4.83 -7.20 -11.48
CA MET A 130 -4.00 -8.33 -11.07
C MET A 130 -4.85 -9.51 -10.58
N LYS A 131 -5.87 -9.25 -9.72
CA LYS A 131 -6.82 -10.29 -9.25
C LYS A 131 -7.47 -11.02 -10.42
N ASN A 132 -7.81 -10.29 -11.47
CA ASN A 132 -8.48 -10.81 -12.66
C ASN A 132 -7.50 -11.40 -13.71
N GLY A 133 -6.23 -11.61 -13.34
CA GLY A 133 -5.22 -12.19 -14.22
C GLY A 133 -4.70 -11.25 -15.32
N GLY A 134 -5.03 -9.96 -15.28
CA GLY A 134 -4.62 -8.99 -16.29
C GLY A 134 -3.10 -8.91 -16.49
N GLN A 135 -2.31 -9.14 -15.43
CA GLN A 135 -0.85 -9.22 -15.47
C GLN A 135 -0.29 -10.40 -16.29
N HIS A 136 -1.14 -11.36 -16.70
CA HIS A 136 -0.74 -12.51 -17.52
C HIS A 136 -1.06 -12.31 -19.01
N THR A 137 -1.61 -11.15 -19.37
CA THR A 137 -1.95 -10.78 -20.74
C THR A 137 -1.20 -9.51 -21.15
N LYS A 138 -0.83 -9.40 -22.42
CA LYS A 138 -0.15 -8.21 -22.96
C LYS A 138 -0.98 -6.93 -22.76
N SER A 139 -2.25 -6.99 -23.15
CA SER A 139 -3.17 -5.85 -23.02
C SER A 139 -3.44 -5.47 -21.56
N GLY A 140 -3.60 -6.46 -20.67
CA GLY A 140 -3.79 -6.22 -19.23
C GLY A 140 -2.54 -5.66 -18.56
N MET A 141 -1.35 -6.18 -18.88
CA MET A 141 -0.08 -5.64 -18.37
C MET A 141 0.17 -4.22 -18.89
N GLN A 142 -0.12 -3.93 -20.16
CA GLN A 142 -0.01 -2.58 -20.69
C GLN A 142 -0.92 -1.58 -19.96
N LYS A 143 -2.16 -1.98 -19.64
CA LYS A 143 -3.06 -1.17 -18.81
C LYS A 143 -2.49 -0.94 -17.40
N ILE A 144 -1.93 -1.99 -16.78
CA ILE A 144 -1.28 -1.88 -15.46
C ILE A 144 -0.11 -0.89 -15.50
N ILE A 145 0.76 -1.00 -16.51
CA ILE A 145 1.90 -0.09 -16.68
C ILE A 145 1.41 1.35 -16.84
N ASN A 146 0.45 1.59 -17.74
CA ASN A 146 -0.05 2.95 -17.98
C ASN A 146 -0.67 3.57 -16.71
N LEU A 147 -1.48 2.82 -15.97
CA LEU A 147 -2.03 3.27 -14.69
C LEU A 147 -0.92 3.55 -13.66
N ALA A 148 0.10 2.69 -13.60
CA ALA A 148 1.20 2.85 -12.64
C ALA A 148 2.02 4.11 -12.92
N PHE A 149 2.19 4.52 -14.18
CA PHE A 149 2.88 5.77 -14.55
C PHE A 149 2.03 7.03 -14.41
N GLN A 150 0.72 6.89 -14.20
CA GLN A 150 -0.16 7.98 -13.78
C GLN A 150 -0.14 8.21 -12.26
N MET A 151 0.47 7.30 -11.49
CA MET A 151 0.67 7.45 -10.05
C MET A 151 1.94 8.25 -9.74
N ASN A 152 1.88 9.06 -8.68
CA ASN A 152 2.93 9.90 -8.09
C ASN A 152 4.08 10.26 -9.04
N PRO A 153 4.01 11.42 -9.73
CA PRO A 153 5.00 11.81 -10.75
C PRO A 153 6.39 12.11 -10.18
N SER A 154 6.51 12.39 -8.88
CA SER A 154 7.82 12.67 -8.24
C SER A 154 8.55 11.39 -7.78
N GLY A 155 7.89 10.24 -7.84
CA GLY A 155 8.47 8.96 -7.43
C GLY A 155 9.60 8.50 -8.35
N LYS A 156 10.75 8.12 -7.77
CA LYS A 156 11.84 7.51 -8.55
C LYS A 156 11.39 6.17 -9.12
N ARG A 157 11.47 6.02 -10.45
CA ARG A 157 11.17 4.76 -11.15
C ARG A 157 12.45 4.11 -11.61
N LYS A 158 12.57 2.79 -11.39
CA LYS A 158 13.72 1.99 -11.86
C LYS A 158 13.76 1.83 -13.38
N TYR A 159 12.60 1.80 -14.02
CA TYR A 159 12.44 1.59 -15.46
C TYR A 159 11.59 2.72 -16.03
N LYS A 160 11.87 3.13 -17.27
CA LYS A 160 11.01 4.03 -18.05
C LYS A 160 9.80 3.26 -18.58
N GLN A 161 8.71 3.98 -18.85
CA GLN A 161 7.48 3.35 -19.36
C GLN A 161 7.72 2.62 -20.67
N ALA A 162 8.39 3.28 -21.62
CA ALA A 162 8.72 2.70 -22.92
C ALA A 162 9.53 1.40 -22.82
N GLU A 163 10.47 1.31 -21.87
CA GLU A 163 11.28 0.10 -21.64
C GLU A 163 10.40 -1.07 -21.17
N LEU A 164 9.43 -0.82 -20.29
CA LEU A 164 8.52 -1.86 -19.82
C LEU A 164 7.55 -2.30 -20.91
N LEU A 165 7.04 -1.36 -21.71
CA LEU A 165 6.14 -1.67 -22.82
C LEU A 165 6.83 -2.50 -23.92
N ALA A 166 8.11 -2.22 -24.20
CA ALA A 166 8.91 -2.97 -25.17
C ALA A 166 9.20 -4.42 -24.75
N LEU A 167 9.12 -4.74 -23.45
CA LEU A 167 9.34 -6.09 -22.92
C LEU A 167 8.11 -6.99 -22.99
N LEU A 168 6.93 -6.43 -23.31
CA LEU A 168 5.69 -7.19 -23.36
C LEU A 168 5.67 -8.12 -24.58
N ARG A 169 5.82 -9.41 -24.30
CA ARG A 169 5.68 -10.50 -25.28
C ARG A 169 4.22 -10.63 -25.71
#